data_AF-A0A151TAL6-F1
#
_entry.id   AF-A0A151TAL6-F1
#
_cell.length_a   1.000
_cell.length_b   1.000
_cell.length_c   1.000
_cell.angle_alpha   90.00
_cell.angle_beta   90.00
_cell.angle_gamma   90.00
#
_symmetry.space_group_name_H-M   'P 1'
#
loop_
_entity.id
_entity.type
_entity.pdbx_description
1 polymer ?
#
loop_
_entity_poly.entity_id
_entity_poly.type
_entity_poly.pdbx_seq_one_letter_code
_entity_poly.pdbx_strand_id
1 'polypeptide(L)'
;MKSTTGYCFSFGSGVFSWCSSKQDIVAQSTAEAEYVAANATANQAIWIRNILGDLHMEQNKPTQIFVDNQAAISISHNPVPKVKSV
;
A
#
# COMPACT_ATOMS: atom_id res chain seq x y z
N MET A 1 -18.85 -2.09 -8.87
CA MET A 1 -18.00 -0.99 -9.38
C MET A 1 -16.58 -1.23 -8.89
N LYS A 2 -15.53 -1.01 -9.69
CA LYS A 2 -14.15 -1.19 -9.23
C LYS A 2 -13.64 0.10 -8.58
N SER A 3 -12.96 -0.05 -7.45
CA SER A 3 -12.29 1.06 -6.75
C SER A 3 -11.02 1.49 -7.49
N THR A 4 -10.41 2.58 -7.03
CA THR A 4 -9.14 3.11 -7.56
C THR A 4 -8.07 3.00 -6.48
N THR A 5 -6.93 2.41 -6.81
CA THR A 5 -5.73 2.44 -5.97
C THR A 5 -5.01 3.76 -6.19
N GLY A 6 -4.61 4.42 -5.11
CA GLY A 6 -3.76 5.60 -5.14
C GLY A 6 -2.59 5.47 -4.17
N TYR A 7 -1.43 6.00 -4.54
CA TYR A 7 -0.30 6.17 -3.63
C TYR A 7 0.58 7.35 -4.03
N CYS A 8 1.40 7.80 -3.08
CA CYS A 8 2.35 8.88 -3.25
C CYS A 8 3.58 8.62 -2.37
N PHE A 9 4.77 8.65 -2.97
CA PHE A 9 6.07 8.54 -2.31
C PHE A 9 6.81 9.87 -2.40
N SER A 10 7.34 10.28 -1.25
CA SER A 10 8.14 11.48 -1.10
C SER A 10 9.57 11.13 -0.70
N PHE A 11 10.51 11.97 -1.15
CA PHE A 11 11.91 11.94 -0.74
C PHE A 11 12.34 13.37 -0.41
N GLY A 12 12.73 13.61 0.84
CA GLY A 12 12.92 14.98 1.35
C GLY A 12 11.61 15.77 1.33
N SER A 13 11.62 16.95 0.70
CA SER A 13 10.44 17.82 0.56
C SER A 13 9.63 17.57 -0.73
N GLY A 14 10.07 16.66 -1.60
CA GLY A 14 9.48 16.44 -2.92
C GLY A 14 8.77 15.10 -3.05
N VAL A 15 7.65 15.08 -3.77
CA VAL A 15 7.01 13.85 -4.28
C VAL A 15 7.73 13.44 -5.55
N PHE A 16 8.12 12.17 -5.66
CA PHE A 16 8.85 11.67 -6.84
C PHE A 16 8.19 10.45 -7.51
N SER A 17 7.29 9.75 -6.83
CA SER A 17 6.55 8.62 -7.41
C SER A 17 5.12 8.61 -6.90
N TRP A 18 4.15 8.54 -7.81
CA TRP A 18 2.72 8.50 -7.47
C TRP A 18 1.97 7.65 -8.49
N CYS A 19 0.79 7.19 -8.11
CA CYS A 19 -0.09 6.44 -8.98
C CYS A 19 -1.55 6.72 -8.63
N SER A 20 -2.40 6.66 -9.64
CA SER A 20 -3.85 6.56 -9.52
C SER A 20 -4.32 5.61 -10.61
N SER A 21 -4.69 4.39 -10.24
CA SER A 21 -5.06 3.33 -11.18
C SER A 21 -6.30 2.59 -10.71
N LYS A 22 -7.16 2.21 -11.65
CA LYS A 22 -8.36 1.42 -11.35
C LYS A 22 -7.92 0.02 -10.93
N GLN A 23 -8.49 -0.49 -9.84
CA GLN A 23 -8.18 -1.83 -9.35
C GLN A 23 -8.62 -2.89 -10.36
N ASP A 24 -7.85 -3.96 -10.49
CA ASP A 24 -8.21 -5.09 -11.36
C ASP A 24 -9.34 -5.93 -10.77
N ILE A 25 -9.39 -6.02 -9.44
CA ILE A 25 -10.42 -6.75 -8.71
C ILE A 25 -11.56 -5.82 -8.27
N VAL A 26 -12.74 -6.41 -8.04
CA VAL A 26 -13.89 -5.72 -7.45
C VAL A 26 -13.85 -6.00 -5.95
N ALA A 27 -13.40 -5.03 -5.16
CA ALA A 27 -13.44 -5.14 -3.69
C ALA A 27 -14.88 -5.21 -3.17
N GLN A 28 -15.11 -6.04 -2.16
CA GLN A 28 -16.42 -6.21 -1.51
C GLN A 28 -16.64 -5.19 -0.38
N SER A 29 -15.61 -4.44 0.02
CA SER A 29 -15.68 -3.38 1.02
C SER A 29 -14.65 -2.29 0.76
N THR A 30 -14.81 -1.13 1.39
CA THR A 30 -13.79 -0.06 1.36
C THR A 30 -12.49 -0.49 2.05
N ALA A 31 -12.58 -1.29 3.12
CA ALA A 31 -11.41 -1.83 3.80
C ALA A 31 -10.58 -2.77 2.90
N GLU A 32 -11.26 -3.62 2.12
CA GLU A 32 -10.61 -4.47 1.13
C GLU A 32 -9.99 -3.65 -0.01
N ALA A 33 -10.69 -2.62 -0.50
CA ALA A 33 -10.15 -1.72 -1.52
C ALA A 33 -8.87 -1.01 -1.04
N GLU A 34 -8.87 -0.50 0.19
CA GLU A 34 -7.70 0.14 0.81
C GLU A 34 -6.57 -0.86 1.08
N TYR A 35 -6.89 -2.10 1.48
CA TYR A 35 -5.91 -3.16 1.62
C TYR A 35 -5.21 -3.48 0.30
N VAL A 36 -5.97 -3.54 -0.80
CA VAL A 36 -5.43 -3.73 -2.16
C VAL A 36 -4.52 -2.56 -2.56
N ALA A 37 -4.92 -1.33 -2.24
CA ALA A 37 -4.10 -0.15 -2.47
C ALA A 37 -2.80 -0.18 -1.65
N ALA A 38 -2.88 -0.57 -0.37
CA ALA A 38 -1.72 -0.72 0.51
C ALA A 38 -0.75 -1.81 0.01
N ASN A 39 -1.28 -2.93 -0.49
CA ASN A 39 -0.46 -4.00 -1.08
C ASN A 39 0.29 -3.52 -2.34
N ALA A 40 -0.40 -2.81 -3.25
CA ALA A 40 0.25 -2.22 -4.42
C ALA A 40 1.33 -1.20 -4.03
N THR A 41 1.05 -0.39 -3.00
CA THR A 41 2.01 0.57 -2.43
C THR A 41 3.24 -0.13 -1.85
N ALA A 42 3.07 -1.25 -1.13
CA ALA A 42 4.18 -2.03 -0.59
C ALA A 42 5.10 -2.58 -1.69
N ASN A 43 4.52 -3.10 -2.78
CA ASN A 43 5.30 -3.55 -3.94
C ASN A 43 6.12 -2.41 -4.56
N GLN A 44 5.52 -1.24 -4.72
CA GLN A 44 6.23 -0.05 -5.21
C GLN A 44 7.34 0.38 -4.25
N ALA A 45 7.12 0.32 -2.94
CA ALA A 45 8.13 0.64 -1.93
C ALA A 45 9.34 -0.30 -2.02
N ILE A 46 9.11 -1.60 -2.19
CA ILE A 46 10.18 -2.59 -2.37
C ILE A 46 11.00 -2.27 -3.63
N TRP A 47 10.33 -1.99 -4.75
CA TRP A 47 10.99 -1.64 -6.01
C TRP A 47 11.84 -0.37 -5.87
N ILE A 48 11.31 0.68 -5.26
CA ILE A 48 12.04 1.93 -4.97
C ILE A 48 13.27 1.65 -4.10
N ARG A 49 13.14 0.84 -3.04
CA ARG A 49 14.25 0.52 -2.14
C ARG A 49 15.38 -0.22 -2.86
N ASN A 50 15.06 -1.10 -3.80
CA ASN A 50 16.06 -1.79 -4.61
C ASN A 50 16.86 -0.81 -5.47
N ILE A 51 16.18 0.10 -6.17
CA ILE A 51 16.85 1.15 -6.95
C ILE A 51 17.71 2.05 -6.08
N LEU A 52 17.22 2.45 -4.90
CA LEU A 52 18.02 3.22 -3.96
C LEU A 52 19.25 2.44 -3.48
N GLY A 53 19.14 1.12 -3.29
CA GLY A 53 20.26 0.23 -3.01
C GLY A 53 21.32 0.24 -4.12
N ASP A 54 20.89 0.12 -5.39
CA ASP A 54 21.79 0.20 -6.56
C ASP A 54 22.52 1.55 -6.65
N LEU A 55 21.90 2.61 -6.13
CA LEU A 55 22.47 3.96 -6.03
C LEU A 55 23.30 4.18 -4.75
N HIS A 56 23.57 3.15 -3.95
CA HIS A 56 24.28 3.22 -2.67
C HIS A 56 23.58 4.09 -1.61
N MET A 57 22.24 4.20 -1.68
CA MET A 57 21.38 4.95 -0.77
C MET A 57 20.49 4.02 0.07
N GLU A 58 21.09 3.01 0.70
CA GLU A 58 20.39 1.98 1.45
C GLU A 58 19.45 2.54 2.54
N GLN A 59 18.24 2.00 2.59
CA GLN A 59 17.23 2.39 3.56
C GLN A 59 17.24 1.43 4.77
N ASN A 60 18.06 1.68 5.78
CA ASN A 60 18.23 0.73 6.91
C ASN A 60 17.00 0.56 7.82
N LYS A 61 16.02 1.46 7.71
CA LYS A 61 14.77 1.39 8.49
C LYS A 61 13.61 0.85 7.64
N PRO A 62 12.60 0.22 8.27
CA PRO A 62 11.36 -0.14 7.57
C PRO A 62 10.71 1.09 6.92
N THR A 63 10.17 0.91 5.72
CA THR A 63 9.37 1.95 5.05
C THR A 63 7.98 1.97 5.65
N GLN A 64 7.58 3.11 6.23
CA GLN A 64 6.24 3.29 6.78
C GLN A 64 5.26 3.64 5.65
N ILE A 65 4.16 2.88 5.57
CA ILE A 65 3.06 3.14 4.64
C ILE A 65 1.89 3.65 5.47
N PHE A 66 1.36 4.81 5.10
CA PHE A 66 0.20 5.42 5.74
C PHE A 66 -1.06 5.02 4.98
N VAL A 67 -2.06 4.55 5.71
CA VAL A 67 -3.38 4.16 5.20
C VAL A 67 -4.41 4.84 6.11
N ASP A 68 -5.45 5.44 5.55
CA ASP A 68 -6.48 6.17 6.31
C ASP A 68 -7.54 5.24 6.93
N ASN A 69 -7.64 4.00 6.41
CA ASN A 69 -8.62 3.02 6.82
C ASN A 69 -8.07 2.04 7.88
N GLN A 70 -8.51 2.23 9.13
CA GLN A 70 -8.10 1.39 10.26
C GLN A 70 -8.47 -0.08 10.10
N ALA A 71 -9.56 -0.40 9.39
CA ALA A 71 -9.93 -1.79 9.13
C ALA A 71 -8.95 -2.44 8.14
N ALA A 72 -8.50 -1.71 7.12
CA ALA A 72 -7.46 -2.18 6.19
C ALA A 72 -6.13 -2.42 6.91
N ILE A 73 -5.73 -1.53 7.83
CA ILE A 73 -4.56 -1.71 8.70
C ILE A 73 -4.72 -2.96 9.58
N SER A 74 -5.91 -3.18 10.13
CA SER A 74 -6.15 -4.36 10.98
C SER A 74 -6.06 -5.66 10.18
N ILE A 75 -6.54 -5.67 8.93
CA ILE A 75 -6.45 -6.81 8.00
C ILE A 75 -4.98 -7.10 7.65
N SER A 76 -4.13 -6.08 7.49
CA SER A 76 -2.71 -6.30 7.15
C SER A 76 -1.91 -6.96 8.28
N HIS A 77 -2.31 -6.78 9.53
CA HIS A 77 -1.69 -7.45 10.68
C HIS A 77 -2.21 -8.87 10.93
N ASN A 78 -3.42 -9.20 10.46
CA ASN A 78 -4.00 -10.52 10.61
C ASN A 78 -4.75 -10.92 9.33
N PRO A 79 -4.13 -11.70 8.44
CA PRO A 79 -4.67 -12.00 7.11
C PRO A 79 -5.93 -12.87 7.13
N VAL A 80 -6.32 -13.40 8.30
CA VAL A 80 -7.57 -14.17 8.45
C VAL A 80 -8.72 -13.19 8.70
N PRO A 81 -9.68 -13.05 7.76
CA PRO A 81 -10.89 -12.29 8.03
C PRO A 81 -11.60 -12.96 9.21
N LYS A 82 -12.02 -12.19 10.21
CA LYS A 82 -12.99 -12.69 11.19
C LYS A 82 -14.29 -12.97 10.44
N VAL A 83 -14.43 -14.19 9.93
CA VAL A 83 -15.72 -14.69 9.46
C VAL A 83 -16.64 -14.55 10.66
N LYS A 84 -17.66 -13.69 10.54
CA LYS A 84 -18.72 -13.65 11.54
C LYS A 84 -19.40 -15.01 11.46
N SER A 85 -19.14 -15.87 12.44
CA SER A 85 -19.94 -17.06 12.68
C SER A 85 -21.38 -16.60 12.90
N VAL A 86 -22.25 -16.96 11.97
CA VAL A 86 -23.71 -16.80 12.05
C VAL A 86 -24.23 -17.68 13.18
#